data_AF-A0A964LYA7-F1
#
_entry.id   AF-A0A964LYA7-F1
#
_cell.length_a   1.000
_cell.length_b   1.000
_cell.length_c   1.000
_cell.angle_alpha   90.00
_cell.angle_beta   90.00
_cell.angle_gamma   90.00
#
_symmetry.space_group_name_H-M   'P 1'
#
loop_
_entity.id
_entity.type
_entity.pdbx_description
1 polymer ?
#
loop_
_entity_poly.entity_id
_entity_poly.type
_entity_poly.pdbx_seq_one_letter_code
_entity_poly.pdbx_strand_id
1 'polypeptide(L)'
;MITTALVPIFAIILLGFLISRSTLVAAAMWPELERLTYYFFFPALLILRLSTSNFDWQELREITQVIALGLLAISLLIIAMHKLIAQDSASLSSVYQGSIRFNLYIGLACIDALYGDRGLTTAALCLAVYIPLVNILSVISLSLHAGSAAQR
;
A
#
# COMPACT_ATOMS: atom_id res chain seq x y z
N MET A 1 -11.61 -3.15 -20.25
CA MET A 1 -10.82 -4.11 -19.46
C MET A 1 -10.57 -3.58 -18.06
N ILE A 2 -9.93 -2.42 -17.88
CA ILE A 2 -9.73 -1.82 -16.54
C ILE A 2 -11.03 -1.21 -15.98
N THR A 3 -11.80 -0.52 -16.83
CA THR A 3 -13.10 0.07 -16.44
C THR A 3 -14.09 -0.96 -15.92
N THR A 4 -14.19 -2.12 -16.60
CA THR A 4 -15.05 -3.23 -16.19
C THR A 4 -14.66 -3.84 -14.85
N ALA A 5 -13.37 -3.83 -14.48
CA ALA A 5 -12.91 -4.33 -13.18
C ALA A 5 -13.07 -3.29 -12.06
N LEU A 6 -12.99 -1.99 -12.36
CA LEU A 6 -13.16 -0.93 -11.37
C LEU A 6 -14.61 -0.71 -10.96
N VAL A 7 -15.58 -0.84 -11.88
CA VAL A 7 -17.01 -0.67 -11.58
C VAL A 7 -17.47 -1.48 -10.37
N PRO A 8 -17.24 -2.80 -10.26
CA PRO A 8 -17.68 -3.57 -9.10
C PRO A 8 -16.99 -3.13 -7.80
N ILE A 9 -15.73 -2.72 -7.85
CA ILE A 9 -14.98 -2.24 -6.68
C ILE A 9 -15.60 -0.93 -6.17
N PHE A 10 -15.83 0.04 -7.07
CA PHE A 10 -16.50 1.29 -6.71
C PHE A 10 -17.95 1.07 -6.25
N ALA A 11 -18.66 0.09 -6.83
CA ALA A 11 -20.00 -0.28 -6.39
C ALA A 11 -20.00 -0.82 -4.95
N ILE A 12 -19.04 -1.67 -4.58
CA ILE A 12 -18.88 -2.17 -3.21
C ILE A 12 -18.52 -1.04 -2.25
N ILE A 13 -17.60 -0.13 -2.64
CA ILE A 13 -17.25 1.04 -1.82
C ILE A 13 -18.47 1.94 -1.60
N LEU A 14 -19.24 2.22 -2.65
CA LEU A 14 -20.47 3.01 -2.56
C LEU A 14 -21.50 2.34 -1.67
N LEU A 15 -21.68 1.01 -1.79
CA LEU A 15 -22.57 0.24 -0.94
C LEU A 15 -22.15 0.33 0.52
N GLY A 16 -20.86 0.15 0.82
CA GLY A 16 -20.33 0.33 2.18
C GLY A 16 -20.57 1.75 2.72
N PHE A 17 -20.41 2.77 1.87
CA PHE A 17 -20.72 4.16 2.22
C PHE A 17 -22.20 4.40 2.48
N LEU A 18 -23.11 3.80 1.70
CA LEU A 18 -24.55 3.91 1.94
C LEU A 18 -24.95 3.21 3.24
N ILE A 19 -24.37 2.04 3.53
CA ILE A 19 -24.60 1.33 4.79
C ILE A 19 -24.06 2.14 5.98
N SER A 20 -22.91 2.80 5.86
CA SER A 20 -22.34 3.60 6.96
C SER A 20 -23.18 4.83 7.31
N ARG A 21 -24.04 5.29 6.39
CA ARG A 21 -25.03 6.35 6.62
C ARG A 21 -26.36 5.84 7.16
N SER A 22 -26.59 4.53 7.13
CA SER A 22 -27.81 3.90 7.66
C SER A 22 -27.66 3.60 9.16
N THR A 23 -28.78 3.45 9.87
CA THR A 23 -28.79 3.01 11.28
C THR A 23 -28.55 1.50 11.44
N LEU A 24 -28.31 0.77 10.34
CA LEU A 24 -28.13 -0.68 10.35
C LEU A 24 -26.84 -1.11 11.06
N VAL A 25 -25.80 -0.29 10.97
CA VAL A 25 -24.48 -0.58 11.55
C VAL A 25 -24.07 0.57 12.46
N ALA A 26 -23.80 0.27 13.73
CA ALA A 26 -23.31 1.27 14.66
C ALA A 26 -21.98 1.85 14.18
N ALA A 27 -21.81 3.17 14.29
CA ALA A 27 -20.59 3.86 13.86
C ALA A 27 -19.31 3.28 14.51
N ALA A 28 -19.42 2.81 15.76
CA ALA A 28 -18.34 2.17 16.50
C ALA A 28 -17.91 0.80 15.94
N MET A 29 -18.70 0.17 15.07
CA MET A 29 -18.38 -1.14 14.48
C MET A 29 -17.37 -1.02 13.33
N TRP A 30 -17.33 0.11 12.62
CA TRP A 30 -16.44 0.30 11.47
C TRP A 30 -14.95 0.20 11.84
N PRO A 31 -14.46 0.87 12.90
CA PRO A 31 -13.07 0.72 13.33
C PRO A 31 -12.75 -0.71 13.80
N GLU A 32 -13.70 -1.40 14.41
CA GLU A 32 -13.52 -2.78 14.88
C GLU A 32 -13.41 -3.77 13.70
N LEU A 33 -14.22 -3.60 12.66
CA LEU A 33 -14.13 -4.38 11.42
C LEU A 33 -12.82 -4.10 10.67
N GLU A 34 -12.40 -2.84 10.62
CA GLU A 34 -11.10 -2.46 10.05
C GLU A 34 -9.96 -3.12 10.84
N ARG A 35 -9.99 -3.05 12.17
CA ARG A 35 -9.00 -3.69 13.04
C ARG A 35 -8.93 -5.20 12.81
N LEU A 36 -10.08 -5.87 12.74
CA LEU A 36 -10.14 -7.31 12.45
C LEU A 36 -9.55 -7.62 11.07
N THR A 37 -9.90 -6.82 10.07
CA THR A 37 -9.38 -6.99 8.71
C THR A 37 -7.88 -6.79 8.65
N TYR A 38 -7.37 -5.76 9.32
CA TYR A 38 -5.95 -5.40 9.33
C TYR A 38 -5.09 -6.40 10.11
N TYR A 39 -5.51 -6.79 11.32
CA TYR A 39 -4.70 -7.64 12.18
C TYR A 39 -4.89 -9.14 11.95
N PHE A 40 -6.03 -9.57 11.40
CA PHE A 40 -6.34 -10.99 11.24
C PHE A 40 -6.48 -11.38 9.77
N PHE A 41 -7.45 -10.83 9.05
CA PHE A 41 -7.75 -11.30 7.68
C PHE A 41 -6.63 -10.98 6.69
N PHE A 42 -6.01 -9.82 6.79
CA PHE A 42 -4.95 -9.43 5.88
C PHE A 42 -3.68 -10.29 6.05
N PRO A 43 -3.13 -10.50 7.26
CA PRO A 43 -2.04 -11.45 7.46
C PRO A 43 -2.41 -12.88 7.07
N ALA A 44 -3.64 -13.33 7.39
CA ALA A 44 -4.11 -14.67 7.00
C ALA A 44 -4.15 -14.83 5.47
N LEU A 45 -4.63 -13.81 4.74
CA LEU A 45 -4.61 -13.78 3.28
C LEU A 45 -3.19 -13.89 2.73
N LEU A 46 -2.26 -13.08 3.24
CA LEU A 46 -0.86 -13.12 2.78
C LEU A 46 -0.22 -14.49 3.04
N ILE A 47 -0.37 -15.04 4.24
CA ILE A 47 0.18 -16.37 4.59
C ILE A 47 -0.43 -17.44 3.69
N LEU A 48 -1.76 -17.43 3.50
CA LEU A 48 -2.45 -18.38 2.64
C LEU A 48 -1.90 -18.32 1.21
N ARG A 49 -1.86 -17.12 0.61
CA ARG A 49 -1.40 -16.95 -0.78
C ARG A 49 0.08 -17.30 -0.95
N LEU A 50 0.93 -16.92 -0.01
CA LEU A 50 2.35 -17.28 -0.03
C LEU A 50 2.57 -18.79 0.18
N SER A 51 1.79 -19.45 1.04
CA SER A 51 1.92 -20.90 1.29
C SER A 51 1.57 -21.75 0.06
N THR A 52 0.68 -21.25 -0.79
CA THR A 52 0.30 -21.90 -2.04
C THR A 52 1.17 -21.49 -3.23
N SER A 53 2.12 -20.57 -3.03
CA SER A 53 3.00 -20.07 -4.08
C SER A 53 4.21 -20.97 -4.27
N ASN A 54 4.44 -21.42 -5.51
CA ASN A 54 5.71 -22.00 -5.92
C ASN A 54 6.50 -20.91 -6.67
N PHE A 55 7.29 -20.13 -5.93
CA PHE A 55 8.21 -19.15 -6.50
C PHE A 55 9.64 -19.67 -6.42
N ASP A 56 10.49 -19.23 -7.33
CA ASP A 56 11.91 -19.51 -7.29
C ASP A 56 12.72 -18.25 -6.89
N TRP A 57 14.04 -18.45 -6.73
CA TRP A 57 14.95 -17.37 -6.37
C TRP A 57 15.11 -16.32 -7.47
N GLN A 58 14.87 -16.69 -8.73
CA GLN A 58 14.97 -15.77 -9.85
C GLN A 58 13.77 -14.82 -9.87
N GLU A 59 12.55 -15.35 -9.70
CA GLU A 59 11.32 -14.56 -9.61
C GLU A 59 11.37 -13.57 -8.44
N LEU A 60 11.85 -14.00 -7.27
CA LEU A 60 12.02 -13.11 -6.13
C LEU A 60 13.01 -11.98 -6.42
N ARG A 61 14.11 -12.27 -7.14
CA ARG A 61 15.09 -11.26 -7.54
C ARG A 61 14.49 -10.26 -8.52
N GLU A 62 13.76 -10.72 -9.52
CA GLU A 62 13.09 -9.87 -10.51
C GLU A 62 12.06 -8.94 -9.84
N ILE A 63 11.21 -9.48 -8.97
CA ILE A 63 10.23 -8.71 -8.18
C ILE A 63 10.94 -7.66 -7.33
N THR A 64 12.00 -8.05 -6.62
CA THR A 64 12.76 -7.12 -5.78
C THR A 64 13.38 -5.99 -6.60
N GLN A 65 13.95 -6.30 -7.77
CA GLN A 65 14.53 -5.30 -8.66
C GLN A 65 13.48 -4.31 -9.18
N VAL A 66 12.32 -4.80 -9.63
CA VAL A 66 11.24 -3.95 -10.13
C VAL A 66 10.71 -3.03 -9.03
N ILE A 67 10.46 -3.56 -7.83
CA ILE A 67 9.99 -2.77 -6.68
C ILE A 67 11.03 -1.73 -6.28
N ALA A 68 12.30 -2.13 -6.16
CA ALA A 68 13.38 -1.22 -5.79
C ALA A 68 13.55 -0.08 -6.80
N LEU A 69 13.53 -0.39 -8.11
CA LEU A 69 13.59 0.62 -9.16
C LEU A 69 12.39 1.56 -9.15
N GLY A 70 11.18 1.04 -8.92
CA GLY A 70 9.97 1.85 -8.79
C GLY A 70 10.03 2.80 -7.60
N LEU A 71 10.46 2.31 -6.43
CA LEU A 71 10.65 3.14 -5.24
C LEU A 71 11.75 4.19 -5.42
N LEU A 72 12.86 3.84 -6.08
CA LEU A 72 13.92 4.78 -6.44
C LEU A 72 13.41 5.86 -7.39
N ALA A 73 12.65 5.49 -8.42
CA ALA A 73 12.09 6.43 -9.38
C ALA A 73 11.15 7.44 -8.69
N ILE A 74 10.24 6.96 -7.83
CA ILE A 74 9.36 7.83 -7.04
C ILE A 74 10.18 8.73 -6.11
N SER A 75 11.22 8.19 -5.48
CA SER A 75 12.09 8.96 -4.58
C SER A 75 12.81 10.09 -5.31
N LEU A 76 13.38 9.81 -6.48
CA LEU A 76 14.03 10.81 -7.32
C LEU A 76 13.03 11.85 -7.82
N LEU A 77 11.82 11.45 -8.18
CA LEU A 77 10.76 12.38 -8.60
C LEU A 77 10.38 13.35 -7.48
N ILE A 78 10.20 12.85 -6.25
CA ILE A 78 9.85 13.69 -5.10
C ILE A 78 10.99 14.64 -4.75
N ILE A 79 12.24 14.17 -4.81
CA ILE A 79 13.41 15.04 -4.61
C ILE A 79 13.47 16.10 -5.72
N ALA A 80 13.25 15.75 -6.99
CA ALA A 80 13.26 16.72 -8.09
C ALA A 80 12.15 17.77 -7.95
N MET A 81 10.97 17.37 -7.46
CA MET A 81 9.82 18.24 -7.28
C MET A 81 9.74 18.89 -5.89
N HIS A 82 10.78 18.77 -5.06
CA HIS A 82 10.72 19.16 -3.64
C HIS A 82 10.24 20.61 -3.45
N LYS A 83 10.68 21.55 -4.31
CA LYS A 83 10.30 22.98 -4.25
C LYS A 83 8.83 23.25 -4.53
N LEU A 84 8.16 22.35 -5.24
CA LEU A 84 6.74 22.49 -5.61
C LEU A 84 5.82 21.84 -4.57
N ILE A 85 6.29 20.80 -3.88
CA ILE A 85 5.43 19.93 -3.07
C ILE A 85 5.61 20.17 -1.56
N ALA A 86 6.75 20.69 -1.11
CA ALA A 86 6.99 20.95 0.31
C ALA A 86 7.76 22.25 0.54
N GLN A 87 7.31 23.02 1.54
CA GLN A 87 7.96 24.26 1.95
C GLN A 87 9.04 24.03 3.01
N ASP A 88 8.93 22.95 3.78
CA ASP A 88 9.82 22.59 4.87
C ASP A 88 10.17 21.09 4.88
N SER A 89 11.22 20.75 5.63
CA SER A 89 11.74 19.39 5.77
C SER A 89 10.69 18.40 6.30
N ALA A 90 9.81 18.83 7.21
CA ALA A 90 8.79 17.96 7.78
C ALA A 90 7.68 17.64 6.77
N SER A 91 7.20 18.64 6.00
CA SER A 91 6.24 18.40 4.92
C SER A 91 6.83 17.50 3.84
N LEU A 92 8.12 17.62 3.51
CA LEU A 92 8.74 16.76 2.50
C LEU A 92 8.76 15.28 2.93
N SER A 93 9.08 15.01 4.20
CA SER A 93 9.02 13.63 4.72
C SER A 93 7.59 13.08 4.73
N SER A 94 6.61 13.90 5.09
CA SER A 94 5.20 13.50 5.08
C SER A 94 4.71 13.16 3.67
N VAL A 95 4.99 14.03 2.69
CA VAL A 95 4.67 13.81 1.27
C VAL A 95 5.35 12.56 0.74
N TYR A 96 6.64 12.37 1.07
CA TYR A 96 7.41 11.21 0.66
C TYR A 96 6.75 9.91 1.14
N GLN A 97 6.47 9.85 2.45
CA GLN A 97 5.85 8.70 3.07
C GLN A 97 4.43 8.43 2.54
N GLY A 98 3.65 9.47 2.27
CA GLY A 98 2.32 9.34 1.67
C GLY A 98 2.35 8.89 0.21
N SER A 99 3.41 9.23 -0.54
CA SER A 99 3.54 8.87 -1.94
C SER A 99 3.94 7.40 -2.14
N ILE A 100 4.83 6.90 -1.28
CA ILE A 100 5.30 5.50 -1.39
C ILE A 100 4.36 4.51 -0.72
N ARG A 101 3.39 4.95 0.10
CA ARG A 101 2.39 4.10 0.79
C ARG A 101 1.00 4.31 0.21
N PHE A 102 0.64 3.49 -0.77
CA PHE A 102 -0.72 3.50 -1.32
C PHE A 102 -1.69 2.62 -0.52
N ASN A 103 -2.99 2.78 -0.76
CA ASN A 103 -4.02 1.95 -0.11
C ASN A 103 -3.98 0.52 -0.67
N LEU A 104 -3.54 -0.40 0.16
CA LEU A 104 -3.35 -1.78 -0.25
C LEU A 104 -4.66 -2.56 -0.44
N TYR A 105 -5.71 -2.24 0.31
CA TYR A 105 -6.99 -2.93 0.19
C TYR A 105 -7.62 -2.73 -1.19
N ILE A 106 -7.63 -1.49 -1.66
CA ILE A 106 -8.12 -1.18 -3.01
C ILE A 106 -7.20 -1.82 -4.06
N GLY A 107 -5.89 -1.77 -3.85
CA GLY A 107 -4.92 -2.42 -4.75
C GLY A 107 -5.17 -3.94 -4.90
N LEU A 108 -5.36 -4.65 -3.79
CA LEU A 108 -5.66 -6.09 -3.81
C LEU A 108 -7.02 -6.39 -4.42
N ALA A 109 -8.05 -5.59 -4.16
CA ALA A 109 -9.35 -5.75 -4.81
C ALA A 109 -9.25 -5.59 -6.34
N CYS A 110 -8.46 -4.62 -6.81
CA CYS A 110 -8.17 -4.43 -8.23
C CYS A 110 -7.43 -5.62 -8.83
N ILE A 111 -6.43 -6.14 -8.11
CA ILE A 111 -5.64 -7.30 -8.56
C ILE A 111 -6.52 -8.55 -8.66
N ASP A 112 -7.35 -8.81 -7.65
CA ASP A 112 -8.29 -9.92 -7.66
C ASP A 112 -9.27 -9.81 -8.85
N ALA A 113 -9.85 -8.62 -9.06
CA ALA A 113 -10.80 -8.40 -10.16
C ALA A 113 -10.17 -8.52 -11.56
N LEU A 114 -8.88 -8.17 -11.72
CA LEU A 114 -8.20 -8.18 -13.02
C LEU A 114 -7.46 -9.49 -13.33
N TYR A 115 -6.87 -10.12 -12.31
CA TYR A 115 -5.92 -11.21 -12.45
C TYR A 115 -6.28 -12.45 -11.62
N GLY A 116 -7.34 -12.37 -10.81
CA GLY A 116 -7.84 -13.46 -9.97
C GLY A 116 -6.80 -14.01 -8.99
N ASP A 117 -6.96 -15.29 -8.65
CA ASP A 117 -6.11 -15.97 -7.66
C ASP A 117 -4.62 -15.91 -7.99
N ARG A 118 -4.23 -16.06 -9.26
CA ARG A 118 -2.82 -15.99 -9.66
C ARG A 118 -2.24 -14.61 -9.41
N GLY A 119 -3.00 -13.56 -9.72
CA GLY A 119 -2.63 -12.18 -9.42
C GLY A 119 -2.46 -11.92 -7.93
N LEU A 120 -3.38 -12.45 -7.10
CA LEU A 120 -3.27 -12.33 -5.65
C LEU A 120 -2.03 -13.02 -5.09
N THR A 121 -1.64 -14.17 -5.64
CA THR A 121 -0.41 -14.87 -5.25
C THR A 121 0.84 -14.03 -5.57
N THR A 122 0.95 -13.50 -6.80
CA THR A 122 2.06 -12.62 -7.17
C THR A 122 2.05 -11.33 -6.33
N ALA A 123 0.88 -10.76 -6.08
CA ALA A 123 0.75 -9.58 -5.22
C ALA A 123 1.24 -9.84 -3.80
N ALA A 124 0.89 -10.99 -3.20
CA ALA A 124 1.38 -11.36 -1.88
C ALA A 124 2.92 -11.43 -1.83
N LEU A 125 3.55 -11.96 -2.88
CA LEU A 125 5.01 -11.99 -3.01
C LEU A 125 5.61 -10.59 -3.16
N CYS A 126 5.01 -9.74 -4.01
CA CYS A 126 5.40 -8.34 -4.13
C CYS A 126 5.31 -7.61 -2.79
N LEU A 127 4.24 -7.83 -2.03
CA LEU A 127 4.00 -7.18 -0.74
C LEU A 127 4.97 -7.64 0.35
N ALA A 128 5.35 -8.93 0.34
CA ALA A 128 6.36 -9.46 1.24
C ALA A 128 7.71 -8.71 1.12
N VAL A 129 8.05 -8.24 -0.09
CA VAL A 129 9.26 -7.44 -0.34
C VAL A 129 9.00 -5.94 -0.16
N TYR A 130 7.89 -5.44 -0.69
CA TYR A 130 7.54 -4.02 -0.71
C TYR A 130 7.32 -3.44 0.68
N ILE A 131 6.58 -4.14 1.57
CA ILE A 131 6.23 -3.61 2.91
C ILE A 131 7.49 -3.32 3.74
N PRO A 132 8.47 -4.25 3.87
CA PRO A 132 9.73 -3.95 4.55
C PRO A 132 10.51 -2.79 3.93
N LEU A 133 10.65 -2.75 2.60
CA LEU A 133 11.41 -1.70 1.92
C LEU A 133 10.81 -0.31 2.16
N VAL A 134 9.49 -0.18 2.03
CA VAL A 134 8.79 1.08 2.29
C VAL A 134 8.94 1.53 3.73
N ASN A 135 8.91 0.61 4.69
CA ASN A 135 9.13 0.95 6.10
C ASN A 135 10.56 1.43 6.36
N ILE A 136 11.57 0.78 5.79
CA ILE A 136 12.98 1.22 5.87
C ILE A 136 13.13 2.62 5.27
N LEU A 137 12.63 2.85 4.05
CA LEU A 137 12.70 4.16 3.39
C LEU A 137 11.98 5.25 4.18
N SER A 138 10.88 4.91 4.84
CA SER A 138 10.14 5.86 5.67
C SER A 138 10.90 6.24 6.93
N VAL A 139 11.55 5.28 7.59
CA VAL A 139 12.43 5.55 8.74
C VAL A 139 13.63 6.40 8.32
N ILE A 140 14.24 6.11 7.17
CA ILE A 140 15.33 6.91 6.60
C ILE A 140 14.85 8.34 6.34
N SER A 141 13.71 8.50 5.65
CA SER A 141 13.11 9.81 5.39
C SER A 141 12.86 10.57 6.69
N LEU A 142 12.28 9.94 7.70
CA LEU A 142 12.04 10.59 8.99
C LEU A 142 13.35 10.99 9.68
N SER A 143 14.36 10.12 9.66
CA SER A 143 15.65 10.35 10.34
C SER A 143 16.45 11.48 9.71
N LEU A 144 16.49 11.54 8.37
CA LEU A 144 17.17 12.61 7.62
C LEU A 144 16.55 13.99 7.90
N HIS A 145 15.23 14.06 8.06
CA HIS A 145 14.53 15.32 8.28
C HIS A 145 14.40 15.67 9.78
N ALA A 146 14.37 14.69 10.69
CA ALA A 146 14.43 14.93 12.13
C ALA A 146 15.79 15.50 12.58
N GLY A 147 16.89 15.03 11.96
CA GLY A 147 18.23 15.57 12.21
C GLY A 147 18.41 17.04 11.82
N SER A 148 17.64 17.53 10.83
CA SER A 148 17.68 18.94 10.41
C SER A 148 16.80 19.87 11.25
N ALA A 149 15.82 19.35 11.99
CA ALA A 149 15.02 20.11 12.95
C ALA A 149 15.71 20.30 14.30
N ALA A 150 16.56 19.35 14.72
CA ALA A 150 17.28 19.40 16.00
C ALA A 150 18.53 20.32 16.01
N GLN A 151 18.88 20.92 14.86
CA GLN A 151 20.01 21.86 14.72
C GLN A 151 19.59 23.34 14.60
N ARG A 152 18.29 23.66 14.77
CA ARG A 152 17.77 25.03 14.89
C ARG A 152 17.26 25.28 16.29
#